data_AF-A0A9P0YXD3-F1
#
_entry.id   AF-A0A9P0YXD3-F1
#
_cell.length_a   1.000
_cell.length_b   1.000
_cell.length_c   1.000
_cell.angle_alpha   90.00
_cell.angle_beta   90.00
_cell.angle_gamma   90.00
#
_symmetry.space_group_name_H-M   'P 1'
#
loop_
_entity.id
_entity.type
_entity.pdbx_description
1 polymer ?
#
loop_
_entity_poly.entity_id
_entity_poly.type
_entity_poly.pdbx_seq_one_letter_code
_entity_poly.pdbx_strand_id
1 'polypeptide(L)'
;MQQLQECMSFSAMESRSSLCADAEQEVVSDCESVVSDTSTAFGEEIKDFDKEMIRVGEDERIHHLIRQKLLAGGLGDHNTSIEAVRRNAFPSSTKKAKLQAFEIFAKAAEESGGDGSANVRYAWFGASVEHINTILSHGFLPSMIRNGDHGYGIYLSPDQFPLGSVKSAMADENGVRHILLCRVILGKTEEVPRGSRQWYPTSQEFVSGVDDSASPTNYIVWSTHMNTHILPLYLISFRVSSSASGERRTDAAEFQFRKPTSPWISFPALLSALAKYLPPRTMRLIAEQHKNYKVSVCLIV
;
A
#
# COMPACT_ATOMS: atom_id res chain seq x y z
N MET A 1 -4.66 -8.73 40.72
CA MET A 1 -4.98 -7.59 39.84
C MET A 1 -3.68 -6.95 39.38
N GLN A 2 -3.03 -7.54 38.38
CA GLN A 2 -1.80 -7.00 37.80
C GLN A 2 -1.74 -7.48 36.34
N GLN A 3 -1.18 -6.63 35.47
CA GLN A 3 -1.09 -6.71 33.99
C GLN A 3 -2.15 -5.92 33.22
N LEU A 4 -2.06 -4.60 33.30
CA LEU A 4 -2.19 -3.75 32.11
C LEU A 4 -0.77 -3.57 31.57
N GLN A 5 -0.41 -4.39 30.58
CA GLN A 5 0.84 -4.26 29.85
C GLN A 5 0.71 -3.03 28.93
N GLU A 6 1.55 -2.02 29.17
CA GLU A 6 1.62 -0.81 28.36
C GLU A 6 1.94 -1.18 26.89
N CYS A 7 0.91 -1.14 26.03
CA CYS A 7 1.09 -1.19 24.59
C CYS A 7 1.75 0.12 24.13
N MET A 8 3.08 0.12 24.01
CA MET A 8 3.80 1.25 23.43
C MET A 8 3.42 1.42 21.95
N SER A 9 3.01 2.63 21.58
CA SER A 9 2.64 2.98 20.21
C SER A 9 3.86 3.37 19.39
N PHE A 10 3.79 3.23 18.05
CA PHE A 10 4.84 3.74 17.15
C PHE A 10 5.10 5.24 17.36
N SER A 11 4.07 6.01 17.72
CA SER A 11 4.17 7.45 18.02
C SER A 11 5.11 7.77 19.19
N ALA A 12 5.20 6.91 20.21
CA ALA A 12 6.10 7.10 21.35
C ALA A 12 7.59 6.89 20.98
N MET A 13 7.88 6.34 19.79
CA MET A 13 9.25 6.07 19.34
C MET A 13 9.91 7.32 18.71
N GLU A 14 9.15 8.15 18.00
CA GLU A 14 9.68 9.35 17.32
C GLU A 14 10.12 10.44 18.30
N SER A 15 9.45 10.58 19.45
CA SER A 15 9.78 11.58 20.47
C SER A 15 11.18 11.42 21.09
N ARG A 16 11.88 10.31 20.80
CA ARG A 16 13.23 10.02 21.34
C ARG A 16 14.32 9.91 20.27
N SER A 17 13.98 10.05 18.98
CA SER A 17 14.93 9.93 17.85
C SER A 17 15.29 11.28 17.21
N SER A 18 14.75 12.40 17.69
CA SER A 18 14.96 13.74 17.13
C SER A 18 16.26 14.39 17.63
N LEU A 19 17.41 13.77 17.39
CA LEU A 19 18.72 14.40 17.53
C LEU A 19 19.68 13.76 16.52
N CYS A 20 19.74 14.33 15.32
CA CYS A 20 20.90 14.37 14.43
C CYS A 20 20.50 15.14 13.17
N ALA A 21 20.59 16.47 13.24
CA ALA A 21 20.64 17.34 12.07
C ALA A 21 21.93 18.13 12.18
N ASP A 22 23.03 17.55 11.68
CA ASP A 22 24.24 18.34 11.44
C ASP A 22 24.08 19.06 10.10
N ALA A 23 24.30 20.37 10.18
CA ALA A 23 24.25 21.32 9.09
C ALA A 23 25.57 21.27 8.32
N GLU A 24 25.52 21.02 7.01
CA GLU A 24 26.64 21.34 6.12
C GLU A 24 26.14 21.98 4.82
N GLN A 25 26.97 22.90 4.36
CA GLN A 25 26.65 24.07 3.55
C GLN A 25 26.51 23.77 2.06
N GLU A 26 25.67 24.57 1.44
CA GLU A 26 25.33 24.63 0.03
C GLU A 26 26.55 25.05 -0.81
N VAL A 27 26.96 24.20 -1.77
CA VAL A 27 27.88 24.59 -2.85
C VAL A 27 27.21 24.22 -4.17
N VAL A 28 26.69 25.23 -4.84
CA VAL A 28 26.03 25.13 -6.14
C VAL A 28 27.12 24.95 -7.20
N SER A 29 27.09 23.82 -7.91
CA SER A 29 27.97 23.53 -9.05
C SER A 29 27.12 23.17 -10.26
N ASP A 30 26.96 24.12 -11.17
CA ASP A 30 26.32 23.92 -12.46
C ASP A 30 27.23 23.06 -13.35
N CYS A 31 26.77 21.87 -13.70
CA CYS A 31 27.40 21.03 -14.70
C CYS A 31 26.33 20.54 -15.68
N GLU A 32 26.36 21.12 -16.89
CA GLU A 32 25.68 20.59 -18.06
C GLU A 32 26.21 19.17 -18.34
N SER A 33 25.32 18.19 -18.51
CA SER A 33 25.72 16.88 -19.01
C SER A 33 24.86 16.46 -20.19
N VAL A 34 25.60 16.05 -21.23
CA VAL A 34 25.20 15.66 -22.56
C VAL A 34 24.45 14.33 -22.54
N VAL A 35 23.33 14.28 -23.27
CA VAL A 35 22.58 13.06 -23.57
C VAL A 35 23.47 12.09 -24.37
N SER A 36 23.73 10.91 -23.79
CA SER A 36 24.16 9.74 -24.55
C SER A 36 22.99 8.77 -24.68
N ASP A 37 22.55 8.61 -25.92
CA ASP A 37 21.65 7.53 -26.33
C ASP A 37 22.32 6.18 -26.08
N THR A 38 21.64 5.27 -25.39
CA THR A 38 21.89 3.83 -25.57
C THR A 38 20.57 3.08 -25.51
N SER A 39 20.28 2.42 -26.63
CA SER A 39 19.13 1.60 -26.90
C SER A 39 19.11 0.32 -26.05
N THR A 40 17.92 0.02 -25.57
CA THR A 40 17.29 -1.30 -25.39
C THR A 40 18.17 -2.48 -24.95
N ALA A 41 18.01 -2.87 -23.68
CA ALA A 41 18.09 -4.28 -23.28
C ALA A 41 16.96 -4.57 -22.28
N PHE A 42 15.96 -5.33 -22.73
CA PHE A 42 15.06 -6.06 -21.85
C PHE A 42 15.89 -7.10 -21.09
N GLY A 43 16.08 -6.91 -19.79
CA GLY A 43 16.83 -7.83 -18.92
C GLY A 43 16.38 -7.70 -17.47
N GLU A 44 15.85 -8.81 -16.94
CA GLU A 44 15.60 -9.15 -15.53
C GLU A 44 15.54 -7.99 -14.52
N GLU A 45 14.33 -7.60 -14.11
CA GLU A 45 14.10 -6.75 -12.94
C GLU A 45 14.53 -7.50 -11.66
N ILE A 46 15.78 -7.32 -11.28
CA ILE A 46 16.28 -7.65 -9.94
C ILE A 46 15.42 -6.86 -8.94
N LYS A 47 14.92 -7.55 -7.89
CA LYS A 47 14.18 -6.95 -6.77
C LYS A 47 15.09 -5.98 -5.99
N ASP A 48 15.26 -4.76 -6.48
CA ASP A 48 16.26 -3.80 -6.00
C ASP A 48 15.79 -3.02 -4.77
N PHE A 49 15.28 -3.73 -3.75
CA PHE A 49 15.00 -3.15 -2.44
C PHE A 49 16.28 -2.64 -1.76
N ASP A 50 17.41 -3.25 -2.09
CA ASP A 50 18.68 -3.05 -1.39
C ASP A 50 19.36 -1.73 -1.76
N LYS A 51 19.04 -1.12 -2.91
CA LYS A 51 19.53 0.23 -3.27
C LYS A 51 18.84 1.35 -2.50
N GLU A 52 17.62 1.12 -2.03
CA GLU A 52 16.76 2.18 -1.48
C GLU A 52 16.49 2.08 0.02
N MET A 53 16.60 0.87 0.58
CA MET A 53 16.21 0.59 1.96
C MET A 53 17.33 -0.09 2.75
N ILE A 54 17.46 0.29 4.02
CA ILE A 54 18.47 -0.26 4.94
C ILE A 54 17.83 -1.39 5.74
N ARG A 55 18.50 -2.55 5.83
CA ARG A 55 18.05 -3.65 6.68
C ARG A 55 18.07 -3.22 8.15
N VAL A 56 16.97 -3.50 8.85
CA VAL A 56 16.85 -3.31 10.30
C VAL A 56 17.29 -4.60 10.98
N GLY A 57 18.16 -4.48 11.99
CA GLY A 57 18.63 -5.61 12.79
C GLY A 57 17.49 -6.27 13.58
N GLU A 58 17.56 -7.58 13.78
CA GLU A 58 16.54 -8.30 14.55
C GLU A 58 16.49 -7.88 16.02
N ASP A 59 17.63 -7.43 16.56
CA ASP A 59 17.81 -6.90 17.90
C ASP A 59 17.23 -5.49 18.08
N GLU A 60 17.00 -4.76 16.98
CA GLU A 60 16.44 -3.40 17.05
C GLU A 60 14.99 -3.43 17.56
N ARG A 61 14.67 -2.46 18.43
CA ARG A 61 13.34 -2.36 19.06
C ARG A 61 12.20 -2.25 18.05
N ILE A 62 12.43 -1.55 16.94
CA ILE A 62 11.42 -1.37 15.89
C ILE A 62 11.10 -2.70 15.18
N HIS A 63 12.09 -3.57 15.00
CA HIS A 63 11.89 -4.90 14.43
C HIS A 63 10.95 -5.72 15.33
N HIS A 64 11.21 -5.73 16.64
CA HIS A 64 10.36 -6.38 17.63
C HIS A 64 8.93 -5.83 17.65
N LEU A 65 8.77 -4.51 17.59
CA LEU A 65 7.45 -3.87 17.60
C LEU A 65 6.64 -4.22 16.35
N ILE A 66 7.28 -4.15 15.17
CA ILE A 66 6.67 -4.56 13.90
C ILE A 66 6.22 -6.02 13.97
N ARG A 67 7.09 -6.90 14.47
CA ARG A 67 6.77 -8.31 14.68
C ARG A 67 5.57 -8.49 15.60
N GLN A 68 5.58 -7.86 16.76
CA GLN A 68 4.48 -7.95 17.73
C GLN A 68 3.16 -7.47 17.12
N LYS A 69 3.15 -6.32 16.44
CA LYS A 69 1.95 -5.75 15.81
C LYS A 69 1.40 -6.64 14.70
N LEU A 70 2.28 -7.20 13.86
CA LEU A 70 1.89 -8.11 12.79
C LEU A 70 1.28 -9.40 13.34
N LEU A 71 1.88 -9.98 14.38
CA LEU A 71 1.40 -11.22 15.01
C LEU A 71 0.11 -11.02 15.80
N ALA A 72 0.02 -9.96 16.61
CA ALA A 72 -1.19 -9.62 17.37
C ALA A 72 -2.38 -9.29 16.46
N GLY A 73 -2.10 -8.76 15.27
CA GLY A 73 -3.09 -8.37 14.27
C GLY A 73 -3.74 -9.49 13.47
N GLY A 74 -3.60 -10.75 13.90
CA GLY A 74 -4.36 -11.88 13.36
C GLY A 74 -3.58 -12.87 12.49
N LEU A 75 -2.25 -12.82 12.48
CA LEU A 75 -1.42 -13.78 11.72
C LEU A 75 -1.09 -15.07 12.48
N GLY A 76 -1.29 -15.09 13.80
CA GLY A 76 -1.02 -16.25 14.66
C GLY A 76 0.49 -16.51 14.80
N ASP A 77 0.94 -16.78 16.03
CA ASP A 77 2.36 -16.86 16.39
C ASP A 77 3.13 -17.97 15.61
N HIS A 78 2.43 -18.99 15.12
CA HIS A 78 3.04 -20.17 14.48
C HIS A 78 2.95 -20.18 12.95
N ASN A 79 2.20 -19.25 12.35
CA ASN A 79 1.92 -19.27 10.92
C ASN A 79 2.66 -18.18 10.14
N THR A 80 3.52 -17.36 10.78
CA THR A 80 4.24 -16.28 10.08
C THR A 80 5.72 -16.24 10.42
N SER A 81 6.56 -16.27 9.37
CA SER A 81 8.00 -16.02 9.44
C SER A 81 8.30 -14.65 8.85
N ILE A 82 8.89 -13.74 9.63
CA ILE A 82 9.39 -12.47 9.11
C ILE A 82 10.80 -12.71 8.58
N GLU A 83 11.00 -12.50 7.28
CA GLU A 83 12.27 -12.72 6.59
C GLU A 83 13.16 -11.48 6.66
N ALA A 84 12.56 -10.29 6.58
CA ALA A 84 13.29 -9.03 6.66
C ALA A 84 12.36 -7.87 7.02
N VAL A 85 12.89 -6.95 7.83
CA VAL A 85 12.39 -5.59 7.95
C VAL A 85 13.44 -4.66 7.36
N ARG A 86 13.02 -3.75 6.49
CA ARG A 86 13.88 -2.71 5.93
C ARG A 86 13.28 -1.34 6.21
N ARG A 87 14.11 -0.33 6.47
CA ARG A 87 13.71 1.06 6.67
C ARG A 87 14.10 1.91 5.47
N ASN A 88 13.23 2.84 5.08
CA ASN A 88 13.50 3.80 4.03
C ASN A 88 14.50 4.83 4.56
N ALA A 89 15.66 4.94 3.89
CA ALA A 89 16.72 5.87 4.29
C ALA A 89 16.62 7.24 3.62
N PHE A 90 15.70 7.40 2.66
CA PHE A 90 15.55 8.60 1.84
C PHE A 90 16.88 9.12 1.26
N PRO A 91 17.68 8.28 0.57
CA PRO A 91 19.05 8.63 0.21
C PRO A 91 19.16 9.73 -0.87
N SER A 92 18.17 9.84 -1.76
CA SER A 92 18.19 10.82 -2.86
C SER A 92 17.53 12.16 -2.49
N SER A 93 17.94 13.23 -3.16
CA SER A 93 17.33 14.57 -3.00
C SER A 93 15.82 14.55 -3.22
N THR A 94 15.34 13.86 -4.25
CA THR A 94 13.90 13.69 -4.51
C THR A 94 13.17 13.01 -3.36
N LYS A 95 13.78 12.01 -2.72
CA LYS A 95 13.18 11.31 -1.58
C LYS A 95 13.19 12.16 -0.31
N LYS A 96 14.24 12.94 -0.07
CA LYS A 96 14.26 13.96 0.99
C LYS A 96 13.18 15.01 0.77
N ALA A 97 12.98 15.46 -0.47
CA ALA A 97 11.89 16.38 -0.81
C ALA A 97 10.50 15.76 -0.57
N LYS A 98 10.29 14.47 -0.88
CA LYS A 98 9.05 13.75 -0.55
C LYS A 98 8.79 13.71 0.96
N LEU A 99 9.83 13.45 1.76
CA LEU A 99 9.74 13.49 3.23
C LEU A 99 9.37 14.90 3.73
N GLN A 100 10.06 15.93 3.26
CA GLN A 100 9.78 17.32 3.63
C GLN A 100 8.37 17.75 3.20
N ALA A 101 7.92 17.36 2.01
CA ALA A 101 6.57 17.63 1.55
C ALA A 101 5.54 17.00 2.51
N PHE A 102 5.73 15.74 2.91
CA PHE A 102 4.88 15.09 3.90
C PHE A 102 4.84 15.87 5.23
N GLU A 103 5.99 16.34 5.73
CA GLU A 103 6.04 17.15 6.96
C GLU A 103 5.27 18.48 6.83
N ILE A 104 5.38 19.14 5.66
CA ILE A 104 4.63 20.37 5.37
C ILE A 104 3.12 20.09 5.35
N PHE A 105 2.68 19.02 4.68
CA PHE A 105 1.27 18.65 4.66
C PHE A 105 0.76 18.22 6.03
N ALA A 106 1.58 17.56 6.85
CA ALA A 106 1.23 17.21 8.22
C ALA A 106 0.97 18.47 9.05
N LYS A 107 1.86 19.46 8.96
CA LYS A 107 1.68 20.75 9.64
C LYS A 107 0.44 21.49 9.16
N ALA A 108 0.19 21.52 7.85
CA ALA A 108 -1.02 22.13 7.30
C ALA A 108 -2.31 21.42 7.78
N ALA A 109 -2.29 20.09 7.93
CA ALA A 109 -3.40 19.33 8.50
C ALA A 109 -3.63 19.64 9.99
N GLU A 110 -2.56 19.93 10.75
CA GLU A 110 -2.65 20.36 12.14
C GLU A 110 -3.31 21.74 12.29
N GLU A 111 -2.95 22.68 11.42
CA GLU A 111 -3.48 24.06 11.44
C GLU A 111 -4.93 24.14 10.95
N SER A 112 -5.35 23.22 10.06
CA SER A 112 -6.72 23.16 9.54
C SER A 112 -7.67 22.31 10.40
N GLY A 113 -7.13 21.39 11.21
CA GLY A 113 -7.89 20.61 12.18
C GLY A 113 -8.30 21.46 13.38
N GLY A 114 -9.61 21.57 13.64
CA GLY A 114 -10.13 22.35 14.78
C GLY A 114 -9.68 21.85 16.17
N ASP A 115 -9.05 20.68 16.24
CA ASP A 115 -8.47 20.07 17.45
C ASP A 115 -6.95 20.29 17.58
N GLY A 116 -6.32 20.97 16.61
CA GLY A 116 -4.87 21.19 16.59
C GLY A 116 -4.05 19.92 16.40
N SER A 117 -4.60 18.88 15.75
CA SER A 117 -3.88 17.64 15.47
C SER A 117 -3.91 17.27 13.99
N ALA A 118 -2.73 16.99 13.43
CA ALA A 118 -2.62 16.41 12.09
C ALA A 118 -3.19 14.98 11.97
N ASN A 119 -3.50 14.33 13.12
CA ASN A 119 -3.93 12.94 13.22
C ASN A 119 -3.04 12.00 12.38
N VAL A 120 -1.71 12.13 12.54
CA VAL A 120 -0.75 11.28 11.84
C VAL A 120 -0.72 9.91 12.50
N ARG A 121 -1.04 8.87 11.73
CA ARG A 121 -1.09 7.47 12.18
C ARG A 121 -0.14 6.59 11.39
N TYR A 122 0.19 5.44 11.96
CA TYR A 122 0.82 4.36 11.22
C TYR A 122 -0.27 3.50 10.58
N ALA A 123 -0.02 3.04 9.36
CA ALA A 123 -0.93 2.17 8.64
C ALA A 123 -0.18 1.20 7.72
N TRP A 124 -0.72 0.00 7.56
CA TRP A 124 -0.22 -1.04 6.69
C TRP A 124 -0.78 -0.86 5.28
N PHE A 125 0.03 -1.20 4.28
CA PHE A 125 -0.39 -1.30 2.89
C PHE A 125 0.18 -2.58 2.28
N GLY A 126 -0.66 -3.40 1.68
CA GLY A 126 -0.24 -4.64 1.01
C GLY A 126 -0.61 -4.63 -0.47
N ALA A 127 0.33 -5.06 -1.30
CA ALA A 127 0.17 -5.19 -2.74
C ALA A 127 1.09 -6.28 -3.29
N SER A 128 1.22 -6.37 -4.62
CA SER A 128 2.24 -7.20 -5.26
C SER A 128 3.62 -6.56 -5.16
N VAL A 129 4.68 -7.36 -5.30
CA VAL A 129 6.07 -6.88 -5.21
C VAL A 129 6.36 -5.79 -6.24
N GLU A 130 5.77 -5.88 -7.44
CA GLU A 130 5.92 -4.90 -8.53
C GLU A 130 5.30 -3.55 -8.14
N HIS A 131 4.11 -3.55 -7.53
CA HIS A 131 3.49 -2.33 -7.01
C HIS A 131 4.29 -1.73 -5.85
N ILE A 132 4.83 -2.56 -4.96
CA ILE A 132 5.64 -2.09 -3.84
C ILE A 132 6.92 -1.41 -4.34
N ASN A 133 7.62 -2.01 -5.31
CA ASN A 133 8.78 -1.40 -5.97
C ASN A 133 8.41 -0.07 -6.62
N THR A 134 7.30 -0.06 -7.38
CA THR A 134 6.79 1.16 -8.01
C THR A 134 6.52 2.27 -6.99
N ILE A 135 5.95 1.94 -5.84
CA ILE A 135 5.68 2.90 -4.76
C ILE A 135 6.97 3.47 -4.17
N LEU A 136 7.97 2.63 -3.94
CA LEU A 136 9.24 3.06 -3.33
C LEU A 136 10.04 3.98 -4.28
N SER A 137 10.03 3.69 -5.58
CA SER A 137 10.75 4.49 -6.58
C SER A 137 9.97 5.73 -7.02
N HIS A 138 8.69 5.56 -7.38
CA HIS A 138 7.90 6.59 -8.05
C HIS A 138 6.79 7.17 -7.19
N GLY A 139 6.29 6.43 -6.20
CA GLY A 139 5.12 6.78 -5.40
C GLY A 139 3.88 6.02 -5.84
N PHE A 140 2.74 6.33 -5.23
CA PHE A 140 1.47 5.72 -5.58
C PHE A 140 1.01 6.19 -6.97
N LEU A 141 0.67 5.24 -7.84
CA LEU A 141 0.15 5.51 -9.17
C LEU A 141 -1.38 5.49 -9.19
N PRO A 142 -2.04 6.22 -10.10
CA PRO A 142 -3.50 6.20 -10.23
C PRO A 142 -4.08 4.80 -10.48
N SER A 143 -3.33 3.90 -11.11
CA SER A 143 -3.73 2.50 -11.33
C SER A 143 -3.89 1.69 -10.02
N MET A 144 -3.35 2.18 -8.90
CA MET A 144 -3.44 1.55 -7.58
C MET A 144 -4.69 1.98 -6.80
N ILE A 145 -5.45 2.96 -7.32
CA ILE A 145 -6.71 3.40 -6.71
C ILE A 145 -7.73 2.25 -6.83
N ARG A 146 -8.23 1.81 -5.67
CA ARG A 146 -9.20 0.73 -5.59
C ARG A 146 -10.61 1.29 -5.57
N ASN A 147 -11.51 0.65 -6.31
CA ASN A 147 -12.95 0.77 -6.09
C ASN A 147 -13.34 -0.18 -4.93
N GLY A 148 -13.15 0.28 -3.70
CA GLY A 148 -13.51 -0.50 -2.52
C GLY A 148 -14.97 -0.26 -2.12
N ASP A 149 -15.38 -0.93 -1.04
CA ASP A 149 -16.75 -0.85 -0.53
C ASP A 149 -17.10 0.56 0.02
N HIS A 150 -16.11 1.42 0.23
CA HIS A 150 -16.27 2.76 0.81
C HIS A 150 -15.74 3.83 -0.16
N GLY A 151 -15.93 3.64 -1.47
CA GLY A 151 -15.48 4.58 -2.50
C GLY A 151 -14.10 4.29 -3.07
N TYR A 152 -13.56 5.27 -3.79
CA TYR A 152 -12.33 5.18 -4.55
C TYR A 152 -11.16 5.81 -3.80
N GLY A 153 -10.09 5.04 -3.59
CA GLY A 153 -8.88 5.56 -2.94
C GLY A 153 -7.79 4.50 -2.76
N ILE A 154 -6.71 4.90 -2.09
CA ILE A 154 -5.73 3.98 -1.53
C ILE A 154 -6.26 3.53 -0.17
N TYR A 155 -6.41 2.21 -0.01
CA TYR A 155 -6.89 1.60 1.22
C TYR A 155 -5.70 1.15 2.05
N LEU A 156 -5.60 1.62 3.29
CA LEU A 156 -4.58 1.20 4.25
C LEU A 156 -5.25 0.62 5.49
N SER A 157 -4.64 -0.39 6.10
CA SER A 157 -5.13 -0.95 7.36
C SER A 157 -4.49 -0.25 8.56
N PRO A 158 -5.23 0.12 9.60
CA PRO A 158 -4.66 0.71 10.82
C PRO A 158 -3.56 -0.15 11.44
N ASP A 159 -2.61 0.45 12.16
CA ASP A 159 -1.46 -0.24 12.75
C ASP A 159 -1.84 -1.43 13.64
N GLN A 160 -3.00 -1.35 14.30
CA GLN A 160 -3.53 -2.39 15.19
C GLN A 160 -4.22 -3.55 14.44
N PHE A 161 -4.62 -3.34 13.18
CA PHE A 161 -5.44 -4.27 12.40
C PHE A 161 -4.81 -4.59 11.02
N PRO A 162 -3.58 -5.14 10.94
CA PRO A 162 -2.85 -5.38 9.69
C PRO A 162 -3.52 -6.39 8.73
N LEU A 163 -4.49 -7.18 9.21
CA LEU A 163 -5.03 -8.32 8.47
C LEU A 163 -5.55 -7.96 7.06
N GLY A 164 -6.19 -6.79 6.90
CA GLY A 164 -6.66 -6.32 5.59
C GLY A 164 -5.51 -6.21 4.58
N SER A 165 -4.43 -5.54 4.98
CA SER A 165 -3.23 -5.36 4.16
C SER A 165 -2.46 -6.66 3.95
N VAL A 166 -2.37 -7.54 4.95
CA VAL A 166 -1.75 -8.85 4.77
C VAL A 166 -2.51 -9.70 3.74
N LYS A 167 -3.84 -9.65 3.74
CA LYS A 167 -4.67 -10.34 2.73
C LYS A 167 -4.45 -9.76 1.33
N SER A 168 -4.21 -8.45 1.21
CA SER A 168 -3.90 -7.79 -0.06
C SER A 168 -2.46 -8.02 -0.55
N ALA A 169 -1.53 -8.41 0.32
CA ALA A 169 -0.15 -8.68 -0.04
C ALA A 169 -0.03 -9.98 -0.85
N MET A 170 0.33 -9.86 -2.13
CA MET A 170 0.49 -11.01 -3.01
C MET A 170 1.86 -11.65 -2.78
N ALA A 171 1.90 -12.99 -2.75
CA ALA A 171 3.16 -13.70 -2.68
C ALA A 171 3.92 -13.58 -4.00
N ASP A 172 5.22 -13.32 -3.91
CA ASP A 172 6.14 -13.32 -5.05
C ASP A 172 6.42 -14.75 -5.54
N GLU A 173 7.28 -14.86 -6.54
CA GLU A 173 7.70 -16.14 -7.13
C GLU A 173 8.32 -17.13 -6.12
N ASN A 174 8.88 -16.61 -5.03
CA ASN A 174 9.50 -17.41 -3.96
C ASN A 174 8.51 -17.73 -2.84
N GLY A 175 7.26 -17.25 -2.91
CA GLY A 175 6.25 -17.38 -1.86
C GLY A 175 6.39 -16.36 -0.73
N VAL A 176 7.20 -15.31 -0.89
CA VAL A 176 7.37 -14.23 0.08
C VAL A 176 6.35 -13.13 -0.20
N ARG A 177 5.70 -12.62 0.84
CA ARG A 177 4.78 -11.48 0.78
C ARG A 177 5.48 -10.23 1.27
N HIS A 178 5.06 -9.09 0.72
CA HIS A 178 5.62 -7.79 1.04
C HIS A 178 4.50 -6.82 1.45
N ILE A 179 4.68 -6.14 2.57
CA ILE A 179 3.80 -5.05 3.03
C ILE A 179 4.64 -3.83 3.40
N LEU A 180 4.07 -2.65 3.18
CA LEU A 180 4.60 -1.39 3.67
C LEU A 180 3.96 -1.03 5.01
N LEU A 181 4.77 -0.49 5.91
CA LEU A 181 4.29 0.29 7.04
C LEU A 181 4.54 1.77 6.70
N CYS A 182 3.45 2.52 6.61
CA CYS A 182 3.43 3.92 6.22
C CYS A 182 3.07 4.81 7.41
N ARG A 183 3.55 6.06 7.40
CA ARG A 183 2.89 7.15 8.10
C ARG A 183 1.82 7.75 7.19
N VAL A 184 0.66 8.04 7.76
CA VAL A 184 -0.50 8.57 7.05
C VAL A 184 -1.04 9.77 7.79
N ILE A 185 -1.18 10.89 7.09
CA ILE A 185 -1.86 12.08 7.60
C ILE A 185 -3.35 11.84 7.39
N LEU A 186 -4.08 11.52 8.46
CA LEU A 186 -5.53 11.32 8.37
C LEU A 186 -6.31 12.63 8.50
N GLY A 187 -5.74 13.62 9.21
CA GLY A 187 -6.43 14.86 9.56
C GLY A 187 -7.81 14.61 10.18
N LYS A 188 -8.75 15.51 9.89
CA LYS A 188 -10.16 15.28 10.16
C LYS A 188 -10.70 14.21 9.19
N THR A 189 -11.21 13.14 9.76
CA THR A 189 -11.67 11.96 8.99
C THR A 189 -13.16 12.04 8.68
N GLU A 190 -13.52 11.56 7.50
CA GLU A 190 -14.90 11.36 7.08
C GLU A 190 -15.27 9.88 7.21
N GLU A 191 -16.37 9.55 7.89
CA GLU A 191 -16.91 8.19 7.83
C GLU A 191 -17.60 8.00 6.48
N VAL A 192 -17.03 7.14 5.63
CA VAL A 192 -17.53 6.93 4.26
C VAL A 192 -18.49 5.75 4.27
N PRO A 193 -19.78 5.92 3.90
CA PRO A 193 -20.75 4.83 3.95
C PRO A 193 -20.40 3.67 3.02
N ARG A 194 -20.73 2.46 3.44
CA ARG A 194 -20.62 1.27 2.58
C ARG A 194 -21.50 1.42 1.33
N GLY A 195 -20.97 1.04 0.17
CA GLY A 195 -21.58 1.23 -1.15
C GLY A 195 -21.32 2.60 -1.76
N SER A 196 -20.59 3.49 -1.08
CA SER A 196 -20.24 4.80 -1.62
C SER A 196 -19.40 4.69 -2.90
N ARG A 197 -19.59 5.65 -3.80
CA ARG A 197 -18.82 5.81 -5.05
C ARG A 197 -17.96 7.08 -5.06
N GLN A 198 -17.70 7.59 -3.86
CA GLN A 198 -16.97 8.84 -3.64
C GLN A 198 -15.51 8.75 -4.10
N TRP A 199 -15.02 9.80 -4.76
CA TRP A 199 -13.64 9.91 -5.26
C TRP A 199 -12.78 10.95 -4.51
N TYR A 200 -13.43 11.80 -3.73
CA TYR A 200 -12.88 12.96 -3.04
C TYR A 200 -13.75 13.24 -1.81
N PRO A 201 -13.25 13.95 -0.78
CA PRO A 201 -14.04 14.24 0.43
C PRO A 201 -15.35 14.97 0.14
N THR A 202 -16.41 14.78 0.95
CA THR A 202 -17.69 15.49 0.75
C THR A 202 -17.61 16.98 1.08
N SER A 203 -16.61 17.39 1.86
CA SER A 203 -16.37 18.77 2.30
C SER A 203 -14.87 19.02 2.40
N GLN A 204 -14.44 20.27 2.21
CA GLN A 204 -13.03 20.66 2.28
C GLN A 204 -12.42 20.49 3.68
N GLU A 205 -13.25 20.31 4.71
CA GLU A 205 -12.80 20.05 6.07
C GLU A 205 -12.22 18.65 6.27
N PHE A 206 -12.55 17.69 5.38
CA PHE A 206 -12.12 16.31 5.50
C PHE A 206 -10.87 16.05 4.68
N VAL A 207 -9.90 15.37 5.31
CA VAL A 207 -8.60 15.08 4.71
C VAL A 207 -8.53 13.65 4.18
N SER A 208 -9.09 12.69 4.93
CA SER A 208 -9.16 11.27 4.57
C SER A 208 -10.49 10.65 4.99
N GLY A 209 -10.77 9.45 4.48
CA GLY A 209 -11.94 8.66 4.84
C GLY A 209 -11.63 7.49 5.78
N VAL A 210 -12.63 7.05 6.54
CA VAL A 210 -12.62 5.83 7.34
C VAL A 210 -13.91 5.04 7.11
N ASP A 211 -13.86 3.73 7.34
CA ASP A 211 -15.04 2.85 7.26
C ASP A 211 -15.95 2.93 8.49
N ASP A 212 -15.37 3.18 9.67
CA ASP A 212 -16.07 3.38 10.94
C ASP A 212 -15.29 4.40 11.78
N SER A 213 -15.98 5.43 12.31
CA SER A 213 -15.34 6.51 13.07
C SER A 213 -14.88 6.10 14.48
N ALA A 214 -15.48 5.06 15.07
CA ALA A 214 -15.16 4.62 16.43
C ALA A 214 -14.04 3.56 16.46
N SER A 215 -14.04 2.66 15.49
CA SER A 215 -13.12 1.53 15.36
C SER A 215 -12.81 1.28 13.88
N PRO A 216 -12.03 2.17 13.24
CA PRO A 216 -11.70 2.05 11.83
C PRO A 216 -10.94 0.75 11.58
N THR A 217 -11.26 0.09 10.46
CA THR A 217 -10.49 -1.05 9.94
C THR A 217 -9.89 -0.77 8.56
N ASN A 218 -10.32 0.33 7.92
CA ASN A 218 -9.80 0.83 6.67
C ASN A 218 -9.65 2.35 6.72
N TYR A 219 -8.47 2.83 6.39
CA TYR A 219 -8.24 4.23 6.02
C TYR A 219 -8.31 4.36 4.50
N ILE A 220 -8.97 5.42 4.03
CA ILE A 220 -9.19 5.70 2.61
C ILE A 220 -8.52 7.03 2.30
N VAL A 221 -7.41 6.97 1.58
CA VAL A 221 -6.73 8.19 1.11
C VAL A 221 -7.09 8.40 -0.35
N TRP A 222 -7.78 9.51 -0.63
CA TRP A 222 -8.19 9.86 -1.99
C TRP A 222 -6.99 10.19 -2.90
N SER A 223 -7.23 10.15 -4.21
CA SER A 223 -6.20 10.32 -5.24
C SER A 223 -5.44 11.65 -5.14
N THR A 224 -6.12 12.72 -4.71
CA THR A 224 -5.53 14.05 -4.51
C THR A 224 -4.48 14.08 -3.40
N HIS A 225 -4.52 13.12 -2.47
CA HIS A 225 -3.68 13.08 -1.28
C HIS A 225 -2.70 11.89 -1.26
N MET A 226 -2.82 10.91 -2.16
CA MET A 226 -2.08 9.64 -2.06
C MET A 226 -0.55 9.75 -2.05
N ASN A 227 0.03 10.79 -2.65
CA ASN A 227 1.48 11.00 -2.70
C ASN A 227 2.00 12.07 -1.72
N THR A 228 1.10 12.77 -1.04
CA THR A 228 1.43 13.83 -0.08
C THR A 228 1.10 13.43 1.36
N HIS A 229 0.09 12.55 1.54
CA HIS A 229 -0.42 12.13 2.83
C HIS A 229 -0.06 10.69 3.20
N ILE A 230 0.67 9.98 2.35
CA ILE A 230 1.17 8.63 2.64
C ILE A 230 2.70 8.64 2.47
N LEU A 231 3.40 8.27 3.52
CA LEU A 231 4.86 8.15 3.54
C LEU A 231 5.27 6.71 3.88
N PRO A 232 5.75 5.92 2.90
CA PRO A 232 6.30 4.59 3.16
C PRO A 232 7.59 4.67 3.98
N LEU A 233 7.59 4.07 5.17
CA LEU A 233 8.74 4.07 6.08
C LEU A 233 9.44 2.73 6.18
N TYR A 234 8.68 1.63 6.29
CA TYR A 234 9.26 0.30 6.42
C TYR A 234 8.67 -0.66 5.40
N LEU A 235 9.50 -1.59 4.93
CA LEU A 235 9.12 -2.72 4.12
C LEU A 235 9.31 -3.98 4.95
N ILE A 236 8.25 -4.75 5.08
CA ILE A 236 8.24 -6.00 5.82
C ILE A 236 8.05 -7.12 4.81
N SER A 237 9.02 -8.03 4.76
CA SER A 237 8.98 -9.25 3.94
C SER A 237 8.73 -10.44 4.85
N PHE A 238 7.70 -11.23 4.57
CA PHE A 238 7.29 -12.33 5.43
C PHE A 238 6.68 -13.48 4.64
N ARG A 239 6.70 -14.68 5.22
CA ARG A 239 5.99 -15.85 4.73
C ARG A 239 4.87 -16.19 5.69
N VAL A 240 3.76 -16.68 5.15
CA VAL A 240 2.68 -17.26 5.94
C VAL A 240 2.65 -18.76 5.68
N SER A 241 2.95 -19.59 6.68
CA SER A 241 2.79 -21.04 6.61
C SER A 241 1.30 -21.38 6.72
N SER A 242 0.75 -22.09 5.73
CA SER A 242 -0.56 -22.73 5.90
C SER A 242 -0.33 -23.99 6.73
N SER A 243 -0.80 -24.00 7.97
CA SER A 243 -0.84 -25.22 8.78
C SER A 243 -1.74 -26.24 8.09
N ALA A 244 -1.12 -27.16 7.33
CA ALA A 244 -1.77 -28.37 6.84
C ALA A 244 -2.02 -29.30 8.05
N SER A 245 -3.06 -28.99 8.83
CA SER A 245 -3.64 -29.97 9.74
C SER A 245 -4.55 -30.85 8.91
N GLY A 246 -4.16 -32.10 8.74
CA GLY A 246 -4.94 -33.07 7.99
C GLY A 246 -6.23 -33.40 8.72
N GLU A 247 -7.37 -33.20 8.04
CA GLU A 247 -8.50 -34.13 8.05
C GLU A 247 -9.51 -33.79 6.95
N ARG A 248 -9.66 -34.76 6.04
CA ARG A 248 -10.81 -35.08 5.15
C ARG A 248 -11.51 -33.96 4.37
N ARG A 249 -11.36 -34.08 3.04
CA ARG A 249 -12.19 -33.56 1.95
C ARG A 249 -13.66 -33.30 2.33
N THR A 250 -14.06 -32.03 2.30
CA THR A 250 -15.20 -31.51 1.52
C THR A 250 -14.98 -30.00 1.33
N ASP A 251 -15.07 -29.55 0.09
CA ASP A 251 -15.17 -28.15 -0.37
C ASP A 251 -13.99 -27.20 -0.06
N ALA A 252 -12.97 -27.32 -0.90
CA ALA A 252 -11.85 -26.38 -0.97
C ALA A 252 -12.31 -24.99 -1.46
N ALA A 253 -12.65 -24.12 -0.51
CA ALA A 253 -12.72 -22.68 -0.69
C ALA A 253 -11.69 -22.01 0.25
N GLU A 254 -10.40 -22.25 -0.01
CA GLU A 254 -9.31 -21.50 0.59
C GLU A 254 -8.80 -20.45 -0.40
N PHE A 255 -8.82 -19.19 0.05
CA PHE A 255 -8.57 -17.94 -0.66
C PHE A 255 -7.14 -17.80 -1.22
N GLN A 256 -6.82 -18.64 -2.19
CA GLN A 256 -5.78 -18.35 -3.15
C GLN A 256 -6.44 -17.56 -4.29
N PHE A 257 -6.10 -16.28 -4.46
CA PHE A 257 -6.14 -15.70 -5.80
C PHE A 257 -5.08 -16.43 -6.63
N ARG A 258 -5.38 -17.67 -7.01
CA ARG A 258 -4.59 -18.40 -7.99
C ARG A 258 -4.64 -17.59 -9.27
N LYS A 259 -3.47 -17.40 -9.89
CA LYS A 259 -3.37 -17.17 -11.31
C LYS A 259 -4.33 -18.16 -11.99
N PRO A 260 -5.34 -17.72 -12.77
CA PRO A 260 -6.35 -18.62 -13.27
C PRO A 260 -5.67 -19.74 -14.05
N THR A 261 -5.85 -20.97 -13.56
CA THR A 261 -5.28 -22.20 -14.15
C THR A 261 -6.16 -22.73 -15.28
N SER A 262 -7.29 -22.06 -15.56
CA SER A 262 -8.12 -22.33 -16.72
C SER A 262 -7.34 -22.07 -18.01
N PRO A 263 -7.52 -22.89 -19.06
CA PRO A 263 -6.96 -22.61 -20.37
C PRO A 263 -7.32 -21.18 -20.78
N TRP A 264 -6.33 -20.39 -21.19
CA TRP A 264 -6.55 -19.03 -21.68
C TRP A 264 -7.58 -19.06 -22.80
N ILE A 265 -8.77 -18.54 -22.53
CA ILE A 265 -9.80 -18.32 -23.55
C ILE A 265 -9.58 -16.93 -24.13
N SER A 266 -9.49 -16.84 -25.45
CA SER A 266 -9.44 -15.54 -26.11
C SER A 266 -10.75 -14.78 -25.83
N PHE A 267 -10.68 -13.47 -25.64
CA PHE A 267 -11.88 -12.67 -25.43
C PHE A 267 -12.97 -12.87 -26.52
N PRO A 268 -12.63 -13.06 -27.81
CA PRO A 268 -13.61 -13.45 -28.83
C PRO A 268 -14.28 -14.80 -28.58
N ALA A 269 -13.53 -15.80 -28.09
CA ALA A 269 -14.10 -17.11 -27.74
C ALA A 269 -15.01 -17.01 -26.50
N LEU A 270 -14.66 -16.18 -25.53
CA LEU A 270 -15.50 -15.87 -24.38
C LEU A 270 -16.82 -15.18 -24.80
N LEU A 271 -16.74 -14.15 -25.66
CA LEU A 271 -17.94 -13.49 -26.19
C LEU A 271 -18.84 -14.45 -26.96
N SER A 272 -18.25 -15.36 -27.73
CA SER A 272 -18.98 -16.39 -28.49
C SER A 272 -19.70 -17.38 -27.57
N ALA A 273 -19.10 -17.73 -26.42
CA ALA A 273 -19.74 -18.57 -25.42
C ALA A 273 -20.90 -17.83 -24.73
N LEU A 274 -20.69 -16.56 -24.36
CA LEU A 274 -21.71 -15.73 -23.70
C LEU A 274 -22.92 -15.43 -24.59
N ALA A 275 -22.72 -15.31 -25.91
CA ALA A 275 -23.79 -15.09 -26.88
C ALA A 275 -24.87 -16.18 -26.87
N LYS A 276 -24.57 -17.38 -26.37
CA LYS A 276 -25.53 -18.49 -26.26
C LYS A 276 -26.50 -18.33 -25.10
N TYR A 277 -26.17 -17.49 -24.11
CA TYR A 277 -26.92 -17.37 -22.85
C TYR A 277 -27.46 -15.96 -22.61
N LEU A 278 -26.93 -14.96 -23.31
CA LEU A 278 -27.30 -13.56 -23.11
C LEU A 278 -28.12 -13.00 -24.28
N PRO A 279 -29.13 -12.14 -24.01
CA PRO A 279 -29.89 -11.47 -25.05
C PRO A 279 -29.00 -10.62 -25.97
N PRO A 280 -29.36 -10.46 -27.26
CA PRO A 280 -28.57 -9.68 -28.23
C PRO A 280 -28.25 -8.25 -27.80
N ARG A 281 -29.16 -7.60 -27.06
CA ARG A 281 -28.97 -6.24 -26.54
C ARG A 281 -27.82 -6.16 -25.54
N THR A 282 -27.73 -7.11 -24.62
CA THR A 282 -26.67 -7.21 -23.62
C THR A 282 -25.33 -7.54 -24.29
N MET A 283 -25.33 -8.43 -25.27
CA MET A 283 -24.13 -8.78 -26.03
C MET A 283 -23.54 -7.59 -26.80
N ARG A 284 -24.39 -6.70 -27.36
CA ARG A 284 -23.93 -5.47 -28.00
C ARG A 284 -23.22 -4.53 -27.02
N LEU A 285 -23.80 -4.33 -25.83
CA LEU A 285 -23.19 -3.48 -24.80
C LEU A 285 -21.82 -4.02 -24.37
N ILE A 286 -21.71 -5.34 -24.15
CA ILE A 286 -20.44 -5.97 -23.77
C ILE A 286 -19.39 -5.81 -24.89
N ALA A 287 -19.78 -5.99 -26.15
CA ALA A 287 -18.87 -5.83 -27.29
C ALA A 287 -18.41 -4.37 -27.46
N GLU A 288 -19.30 -3.41 -27.25
CA GLU A 288 -19.01 -1.97 -27.33
C GLU A 288 -18.06 -1.52 -26.21
N GLN A 289 -18.30 -1.97 -24.98
CA GLN A 289 -17.41 -1.71 -23.84
C GLN A 289 -16.01 -2.31 -24.06
N HIS A 290 -15.93 -3.54 -24.60
CA HIS A 290 -14.63 -4.15 -24.93
C HIS A 290 -13.91 -3.41 -26.06
N LYS A 291 -14.63 -2.92 -27.07
CA LYS A 291 -14.04 -2.10 -28.14
C LYS A 291 -13.47 -0.80 -27.56
N ASN A 292 -14.22 -0.13 -26.68
CA ASN A 292 -13.77 1.10 -26.02
C ASN A 292 -12.53 0.84 -25.15
N TYR A 293 -12.52 -0.25 -24.37
CA TYR A 293 -11.35 -0.65 -23.59
C TYR A 293 -10.11 -0.87 -24.47
N LYS A 294 -10.23 -1.58 -25.60
CA LYS A 294 -9.10 -1.79 -26.52
C LYS A 294 -8.59 -0.49 -27.15
N VAL A 295 -9.47 0.45 -27.45
CA VAL A 295 -9.07 1.76 -28.00
C VAL A 295 -8.37 2.60 -26.94
N SER A 296 -8.83 2.59 -25.69
CA SER A 296 -8.17 3.31 -24.58
C SER A 296 -6.79 2.76 -24.24
N VAL A 297 -6.55 1.46 -24.41
CA VAL A 297 -5.22 0.84 -24.23
C VAL A 297 -4.27 1.15 -25.40
N CYS A 298 -4.78 1.43 -26.60
CA CYS A 298 -3.97 1.82 -27.76
C CYS A 298 -3.61 3.32 -27.82
N LEU A 299 -4.24 4.17 -27.00
CA LEU A 299 -3.94 5.61 -26.90
C LEU A 299 -2.85 5.94 -25.87
N ILE A 300 -2.20 4.92 -25.30
CA ILE A 300 -1.07 5.05 -24.36
C ILE A 300 0.21 4.45 -24.99
N VAL A 301 0.38 4.62 -26.30
CA VAL A 301 1.67 4.40 -26.99
C VAL A 301 2.08 5.69 -27.67
#